data_AF-A0A9P9EKD4-F1
#
_entry.id   AF-A0A9P9EKD4-F1
#
_cell.length_a   1.000
_cell.length_b   1.000
_cell.length_c   1.000
_cell.angle_alpha   90.00
_cell.angle_beta   90.00
_cell.angle_gamma   90.00
#
_symmetry.space_group_name_H-M   'P 1'
#
loop_
_entity.id
_entity.type
_entity.pdbx_description
1 polymer ?
#
loop_
_entity_poly.entity_id
_entity_poly.type
_entity_poly.pdbx_seq_one_letter_code
_entity_poly.pdbx_strand_id
1 'polypeptide(L)'
;MFGVLGLAVQALDIYAALRYGKPTERNQKLLGIEVRPTPASRSSSGIPDYLQTADGHFQGPTVTGAAPWLAQTNIAPFPSVSYIPNTPLETQIPIANNPHNHNIFQRLANLSPYFPNPRGFGVDEYPVPPGSNVSWVNMVHRHGSRYPEFSGRAAERTLGKKIRDAKGNFTARGPIEFLNDWEFLLGAEILVPMGKQELFDSGTLHYYQYGHLYPNNGSKIIVRSTTQKRMVESAEYFLAGFFGLGWAQNATLELVIEWNGFNNTMAGYKSCNRSSWGAGEKANKEWAAIYLKKAHARITNNLSGNLDWTLDDTYNAQGLCAYDTVSLGFSPWCGLFTYEEWEGFEYSLDLGFHIGAGFGSPVGRAVGVGYVHEVLARMRHHTLSTPTAQINTTLTNNTATFPTTQTLNLDFSHDSNIISILTAFGLRQFAAPLPSTHIPQTREFILSHLEPFAGRLVIEIINAPAPVSPRRKTATKDTIYEKGDATKYVRFVLNQRTIPLGRSLPECGDRDDGWCEFETFLRVQDKEVEKADFEYACFGDWEERSIGDVWDGAPVRV
;
A
#
# COMPACT_ATOMS: atom_id res chain seq x y z
N MET A 1 -0.08 -16.51 17.23
CA MET A 1 -0.77 -16.03 16.01
C MET A 1 0.29 -15.33 15.17
N PHE A 2 0.49 -15.74 13.92
CA PHE A 2 1.53 -15.26 13.01
C PHE A 2 0.94 -14.12 12.18
N GLY A 3 1.60 -12.98 12.00
CA GLY A 3 2.74 -12.71 11.12
C GLY A 3 2.38 -11.42 10.37
N VAL A 4 3.32 -10.71 9.75
CA VAL A 4 3.16 -9.48 8.95
C VAL A 4 1.93 -9.42 7.98
N LEU A 5 1.21 -10.51 7.71
CA LEU A 5 -0.09 -10.51 7.02
C LEU A 5 -1.30 -10.12 7.89
N GLY A 6 -1.14 -10.10 9.21
CA GLY A 6 -2.12 -9.51 10.11
C GLY A 6 -2.45 -8.05 9.78
N LEU A 7 -1.55 -7.39 9.00
CA LEU A 7 -1.66 -6.02 8.50
C LEU A 7 -2.82 -5.77 7.52
N ALA A 8 -3.52 -6.82 7.07
CA ALA A 8 -4.67 -6.68 6.17
C ALA A 8 -5.93 -7.42 6.62
N VAL A 9 -5.89 -8.10 7.78
CA VAL A 9 -7.06 -8.79 8.33
C VAL A 9 -7.89 -7.81 9.16
N GLN A 10 -9.14 -7.59 8.73
CA GLN A 10 -10.17 -6.80 9.42
C GLN A 10 -10.64 -7.40 10.76
N ALA A 11 -9.79 -7.44 11.77
CA ALA A 11 -10.23 -7.78 13.11
C ALA A 11 -10.02 -6.61 14.06
N LEU A 12 -10.70 -5.51 13.79
CA LEU A 12 -11.09 -4.58 14.84
C LEU A 12 -12.51 -4.81 15.37
N ASP A 13 -13.34 -5.65 14.73
CA ASP A 13 -14.80 -5.42 14.87
C ASP A 13 -15.67 -6.59 15.36
N ILE A 14 -15.12 -7.71 15.84
CA ILE A 14 -15.99 -8.77 16.44
C ILE A 14 -16.35 -8.49 17.91
N TYR A 15 -15.64 -7.57 18.59
CA TYR A 15 -15.92 -7.22 20.00
C TYR A 15 -16.32 -5.76 20.22
N ALA A 16 -17.01 -5.11 19.26
CA ALA A 16 -17.57 -3.78 19.51
C ALA A 16 -18.84 -3.44 18.70
N ALA A 17 -19.58 -4.45 18.22
CA ALA A 17 -20.79 -4.23 17.44
C ALA A 17 -21.92 -3.47 18.17
N LEU A 18 -21.79 -3.14 19.46
CA LEU A 18 -22.79 -2.41 20.22
C LEU A 18 -22.15 -1.50 21.25
N ARG A 19 -21.95 -0.22 20.89
CA ARG A 19 -22.27 0.99 21.68
C ARG A 19 -21.31 2.13 21.34
N TYR A 20 -21.77 3.02 20.46
CA TYR A 20 -21.37 4.42 20.50
C TYR A 20 -21.62 4.99 21.90
N GLY A 21 -20.63 5.68 22.47
CA GLY A 21 -20.84 6.55 23.64
C GLY A 21 -20.72 5.93 25.04
N LYS A 22 -19.96 4.84 25.26
CA LYS A 22 -19.52 4.48 26.63
C LYS A 22 -18.01 4.31 26.79
N PRO A 23 -17.43 4.68 27.96
CA PRO A 23 -15.99 4.70 28.24
C PRO A 23 -15.28 3.33 28.29
N THR A 24 -15.88 2.25 27.80
CA THR A 24 -15.49 0.89 28.17
C THR A 24 -14.42 0.26 27.30
N GLU A 25 -13.98 0.92 26.22
CA GLU A 25 -12.74 0.59 25.48
C GLU A 25 -11.56 1.52 25.83
N ARG A 26 -11.68 2.33 26.90
CA ARG A 26 -10.59 3.24 27.32
C ARG A 26 -9.30 2.54 27.79
N ASN A 27 -9.33 1.21 27.97
CA ASN A 27 -8.29 0.47 28.67
C ASN A 27 -7.87 -0.82 27.95
N GLN A 28 -7.50 -0.78 26.66
CA GLN A 28 -6.65 -1.85 26.12
C GLN A 28 -5.18 -1.54 26.46
N LYS A 29 -4.53 -2.48 27.16
CA LYS A 29 -3.15 -2.36 27.60
C LYS A 29 -2.20 -2.78 26.47
N LEU A 30 -1.43 -1.83 25.94
CA LEU A 30 -0.31 -2.09 25.06
C LEU A 30 0.88 -2.55 25.89
N LEU A 31 1.21 -3.84 25.86
CA LEU A 31 2.37 -4.31 26.63
C LEU A 31 2.26 -3.98 28.15
N GLY A 32 1.06 -3.67 28.68
CA GLY A 32 0.85 -3.17 30.04
C GLY A 32 0.55 -1.67 30.17
N ILE A 33 0.68 -0.88 29.09
CA ILE A 33 0.48 0.58 29.02
C ILE A 33 -0.94 0.91 28.57
N GLU A 34 -1.68 1.74 29.30
CA GLU A 34 -3.01 2.21 28.89
C GLU A 34 -2.94 3.05 27.61
N VAL A 35 -3.67 2.66 26.57
CA VAL A 35 -3.81 3.47 25.35
C VAL A 35 -5.09 4.28 25.40
N ARG A 36 -4.95 5.60 25.29
CA ARG A 36 -6.08 6.54 25.25
C ARG A 36 -6.36 6.94 23.81
N PRO A 37 -7.64 6.98 23.38
CA PRO A 37 -8.01 7.60 22.11
C PRO A 37 -7.51 9.04 22.04
N THR A 38 -7.15 9.51 20.85
CA THR A 38 -6.83 10.93 20.62
C THR A 38 -8.00 11.79 21.11
N PRO A 39 -7.78 12.83 21.94
CA PRO A 39 -8.86 13.70 22.41
C PRO A 39 -9.57 14.34 21.22
N ALA A 40 -10.87 14.08 21.07
CA ALA A 40 -11.69 14.77 20.07
C ALA A 40 -11.88 16.23 20.49
N SER A 41 -11.51 17.18 19.62
CA SER A 41 -11.95 18.56 19.79
C SER A 41 -13.40 18.64 19.31
N ARG A 42 -14.32 19.11 20.16
CA ARG A 42 -15.69 19.42 19.71
C ARG A 42 -15.61 20.66 18.83
N SER A 43 -15.64 20.46 17.51
CA SER A 43 -15.80 21.55 16.56
C SER A 43 -17.23 22.08 16.65
N SER A 44 -17.37 23.33 17.08
CA SER A 44 -18.64 24.08 17.05
C SER A 44 -18.89 24.76 15.69
N SER A 45 -18.22 24.30 14.63
CA SER A 45 -18.28 24.95 13.31
C SER A 45 -19.35 24.31 12.43
N GLY A 46 -20.07 25.10 11.64
CA GLY A 46 -21.03 24.63 10.64
C GLY A 46 -20.39 23.91 9.44
N ILE A 47 -19.20 23.32 9.63
CA ILE A 47 -18.46 22.55 8.64
C ILE A 47 -18.96 21.10 8.70
N PRO A 48 -19.33 20.47 7.58
CA PRO A 48 -19.72 19.06 7.56
C PRO A 48 -18.64 18.16 8.18
N ASP A 49 -19.05 17.09 8.86
CA ASP A 49 -18.17 16.15 9.56
C ASP A 49 -17.07 15.55 8.67
N TYR A 50 -17.41 15.17 7.43
CA TYR A 50 -16.46 14.66 6.44
C TYR A 50 -15.43 15.70 5.95
N LEU A 51 -15.51 16.97 6.36
CA LEU A 51 -14.50 18.01 6.09
C LEU A 51 -13.71 18.42 7.35
N GLN A 52 -13.95 17.77 8.49
CA GLN A 52 -13.30 18.08 9.76
C GLN A 52 -12.06 17.20 9.98
N THR A 53 -10.89 17.67 9.56
CA THR A 53 -9.64 16.90 9.67
C THR A 53 -9.17 16.70 11.11
N ALA A 54 -9.64 17.52 12.05
CA ALA A 54 -9.35 17.41 13.48
C ALA A 54 -10.31 16.47 14.24
N ASP A 55 -11.31 15.88 13.57
CA ASP A 55 -12.17 14.88 14.21
C ASP A 55 -11.38 13.57 14.42
N GLY A 56 -11.26 13.18 15.69
CA GLY A 56 -10.52 11.99 16.14
C GLY A 56 -11.36 10.73 16.26
N HIS A 57 -12.69 10.79 16.06
CA HIS A 57 -13.58 9.67 16.41
C HIS A 57 -13.29 8.36 15.66
N PHE A 58 -12.85 8.44 14.40
CA PHE A 58 -12.59 7.28 13.54
C PHE A 58 -11.11 7.10 13.18
N GLN A 59 -10.21 7.68 13.98
CA GLN A 59 -8.76 7.62 13.74
C GLN A 59 -8.10 6.29 14.15
N GLY A 60 -8.80 5.49 14.95
CA GLY A 60 -8.28 4.25 15.55
C GLY A 60 -7.37 4.49 16.76
N PRO A 61 -7.00 3.41 17.48
CA PRO A 61 -6.04 3.49 18.58
C PRO A 61 -4.65 3.83 18.05
N THR A 62 -3.87 4.65 18.77
CA THR A 62 -2.52 5.03 18.34
C THR A 62 -1.56 5.07 19.51
N VAL A 63 -0.28 4.80 19.26
CA VAL A 63 0.78 4.89 20.27
C VAL A 63 2.02 5.53 19.66
N THR A 64 2.58 6.52 20.35
CA THR A 64 3.88 7.09 19.99
C THR A 64 4.99 6.21 20.58
N GLY A 65 5.91 5.75 19.73
CA GLY A 65 7.11 5.03 20.15
C GLY A 65 8.18 5.94 20.76
N ALA A 66 9.32 5.37 21.13
CA ALA A 66 10.47 6.16 21.57
C ALA A 66 11.04 6.99 20.40
N ALA A 67 11.64 8.13 20.71
CA ALA A 67 12.38 8.89 19.71
C ALA A 67 13.68 8.14 19.34
N PRO A 68 14.05 8.09 18.04
CA PRO A 68 15.32 7.49 17.62
C PRO A 68 16.52 8.24 18.21
N TRP A 69 17.54 7.50 18.66
CA TRP A 69 18.83 8.05 19.08
C TRP A 69 19.97 7.46 18.26
N LEU A 70 20.06 7.92 16.99
CA LEU A 70 21.05 7.43 16.02
C LEU A 70 22.50 7.49 16.53
N ALA A 71 22.85 8.42 17.42
CA ALA A 71 24.21 8.46 17.99
C ALA A 71 24.55 7.22 18.83
N GLN A 72 23.56 6.49 19.35
CA GLN A 72 23.75 5.23 20.08
C GLN A 72 23.67 4.00 19.17
N THR A 73 22.84 4.06 18.11
CA THR A 73 22.51 2.89 17.28
C THR A 73 23.20 2.87 15.91
N ASN A 74 23.79 3.97 15.47
CA ASN A 74 24.47 4.06 14.19
C ASN A 74 25.81 3.33 14.23
N ILE A 75 25.95 2.30 13.40
CA ILE A 75 27.13 1.43 13.32
C ILE A 75 28.20 1.93 12.33
N ALA A 76 28.09 3.16 11.81
CA ALA A 76 29.09 3.79 10.95
C ALA A 76 30.54 3.64 11.52
N PRO A 77 31.56 3.42 10.67
CA PRO A 77 31.61 3.72 9.23
C PRO A 77 31.29 2.53 8.31
N PHE A 78 30.79 2.86 7.12
CA PHE A 78 30.37 1.87 6.14
C PHE A 78 31.50 1.45 5.19
N PRO A 79 31.59 0.15 4.85
CA PRO A 79 32.57 -0.37 3.91
C PRO A 79 32.12 -0.18 2.44
N SER A 80 31.89 1.05 1.97
CA SER A 80 31.92 1.35 0.52
C SER A 80 32.02 2.86 0.19
N VAL A 81 32.67 3.15 -0.93
CA VAL A 81 33.05 4.49 -1.41
C VAL A 81 31.99 5.08 -2.35
N SER A 82 31.11 5.91 -1.79
CA SER A 82 30.65 7.16 -2.42
C SER A 82 30.05 8.03 -1.33
N TYR A 83 30.21 9.35 -1.41
CA TYR A 83 29.44 10.26 -0.56
C TYR A 83 27.95 10.03 -0.85
N ILE A 84 27.26 9.34 0.06
CA ILE A 84 25.81 9.32 0.11
C ILE A 84 25.42 10.45 1.06
N PRO A 85 24.53 11.38 0.67
CA PRO A 85 24.00 12.37 1.58
C PRO A 85 23.51 11.70 2.86
N ASN A 86 23.71 12.33 4.01
CA ASN A 86 23.28 11.78 5.30
C ASN A 86 21.78 11.46 5.25
N THR A 87 21.43 10.18 5.14
CA THR A 87 20.05 9.70 5.21
C THR A 87 19.78 9.24 6.64
N PRO A 88 18.59 9.51 7.19
CA PRO A 88 18.23 9.08 8.55
C PRO A 88 18.10 7.56 8.71
N LEU A 89 18.08 6.80 7.60
CA LEU A 89 18.06 5.35 7.58
C LEU A 89 19.44 4.78 7.26
N GLU A 90 19.91 3.90 8.13
CA GLU A 90 21.10 3.11 7.92
C GLU A 90 20.78 1.82 7.16
N THR A 91 21.25 1.76 5.92
CA THR A 91 20.89 0.69 4.98
C THR A 91 22.08 -0.11 4.46
N GLN A 92 23.31 0.27 4.82
CA GLN A 92 24.57 -0.38 4.43
C GLN A 92 24.95 -1.48 5.42
N ILE A 93 24.01 -2.39 5.67
CA ILE A 93 24.18 -3.53 6.57
C ILE A 93 24.81 -4.68 5.78
N PRO A 94 25.91 -5.31 6.25
CA PRO A 94 26.47 -6.50 5.62
C PRO A 94 25.46 -7.65 5.66
N ILE A 95 25.05 -8.12 4.48
CA ILE A 95 24.11 -9.25 4.33
C ILE A 95 24.86 -10.47 3.82
N ALA A 96 24.72 -11.58 4.54
CA ALA A 96 25.35 -12.85 4.17
C ALA A 96 24.79 -13.37 2.83
N ASN A 97 25.66 -13.99 2.03
CA ASN A 97 25.35 -14.54 0.70
C ASN A 97 24.77 -13.51 -0.29
N ASN A 98 25.24 -12.25 -0.24
CA ASN A 98 24.84 -11.18 -1.15
C ASN A 98 25.99 -10.73 -2.09
N PRO A 99 26.45 -11.58 -3.03
CA PRO A 99 27.64 -11.31 -3.85
C PRO A 99 27.51 -10.08 -4.77
N HIS A 100 26.27 -9.64 -5.04
CA HIS A 100 25.96 -8.52 -5.90
C HIS A 100 25.57 -7.25 -5.14
N ASN A 101 25.68 -7.24 -3.81
CA ASN A 101 25.33 -6.11 -2.94
C ASN A 101 23.92 -5.56 -3.21
N HIS A 102 22.95 -6.45 -3.45
CA HIS A 102 21.56 -6.07 -3.64
C HIS A 102 20.98 -5.48 -2.36
N ASN A 103 20.13 -4.47 -2.52
CA ASN A 103 19.50 -3.77 -1.40
C ASN A 103 18.32 -4.59 -0.83
N ILE A 104 18.45 -5.08 0.41
CA ILE A 104 17.37 -5.83 1.08
C ILE A 104 16.14 -4.97 1.41
N PHE A 105 16.28 -3.65 1.48
CA PHE A 105 15.15 -2.74 1.66
C PHE A 105 14.24 -2.65 0.42
N GLN A 106 14.62 -3.31 -0.68
CA GLN A 106 13.78 -3.55 -1.87
C GLN A 106 13.21 -4.99 -1.89
N ARG A 107 13.27 -5.70 -0.75
CA ARG A 107 12.85 -7.08 -0.54
C ARG A 107 12.05 -7.26 0.76
N LEU A 108 11.47 -6.16 1.27
CA LEU A 108 10.63 -6.15 2.46
C LEU A 108 9.14 -6.12 2.11
N ALA A 109 8.79 -6.45 0.87
CA ALA A 109 7.45 -6.42 0.30
C ALA A 109 6.75 -5.08 0.56
N ASN A 110 5.52 -5.10 1.09
CA ASN A 110 4.78 -3.91 1.47
C ASN A 110 5.38 -3.15 2.68
N LEU A 111 6.42 -3.66 3.33
CA LEU A 111 7.14 -2.93 4.39
C LEU A 111 8.40 -2.21 3.88
N SER A 112 8.70 -2.33 2.58
CA SER A 112 9.80 -1.59 1.98
C SER A 112 9.53 -0.09 2.06
N PRO A 113 10.50 0.75 2.47
CA PRO A 113 10.45 2.19 2.21
C PRO A 113 10.22 2.45 0.73
N TYR A 114 9.69 3.62 0.35
CA TYR A 114 9.38 3.86 -1.05
C TYR A 114 10.64 3.79 -1.94
N PHE A 115 10.53 3.05 -3.05
CA PHE A 115 11.47 3.13 -4.16
C PHE A 115 10.71 2.97 -5.50
N PRO A 116 11.18 3.60 -6.59
CA PRO A 116 10.63 3.33 -7.92
C PRO A 116 10.89 1.88 -8.30
N ASN A 117 9.92 1.19 -8.93
CA ASN A 117 10.11 -0.20 -9.35
C ASN A 117 11.36 -0.32 -10.26
N PRO A 118 12.41 -1.06 -9.85
CA PRO A 118 13.72 -1.02 -10.52
C PRO A 118 13.71 -1.75 -11.86
N ARG A 119 12.79 -2.70 -12.08
CA ARG A 119 12.71 -3.48 -13.33
C ARG A 119 11.65 -2.97 -14.31
N GLY A 120 10.77 -2.07 -13.88
CA GLY A 120 9.60 -1.66 -14.66
C GLY A 120 8.55 -2.77 -14.80
N PHE A 121 7.65 -2.61 -15.77
CA PHE A 121 6.61 -3.60 -16.10
C PHE A 121 6.74 -4.13 -17.55
N GLY A 122 7.94 -4.02 -18.11
CA GLY A 122 8.27 -4.58 -19.43
C GLY A 122 7.97 -3.67 -20.63
N VAL A 123 7.79 -2.37 -20.41
CA VAL A 123 7.84 -1.31 -21.42
C VAL A 123 8.85 -0.24 -21.04
N ASP A 124 9.36 0.49 -22.03
CA ASP A 124 10.24 1.63 -21.77
C ASP A 124 9.42 2.85 -21.35
N GLU A 125 10.06 3.76 -20.62
CA GLU A 125 9.43 5.02 -20.25
C GLU A 125 9.62 6.07 -21.35
N TYR A 126 8.52 6.65 -21.83
CA TYR A 126 8.54 7.66 -22.88
C TYR A 126 8.02 9.01 -22.37
N PRO A 127 8.61 10.14 -22.81
CA PRO A 127 8.00 11.44 -22.60
C PRO A 127 6.71 11.58 -23.41
N VAL A 128 5.82 12.43 -22.92
CA VAL A 128 4.65 12.86 -23.68
C VAL A 128 5.13 13.57 -24.97
N PRO A 129 4.64 13.18 -26.17
CA PRO A 129 5.07 13.78 -27.42
C PRO A 129 4.86 15.31 -27.48
N PRO A 130 5.69 16.04 -28.25
CA PRO A 130 5.50 17.48 -28.43
C PRO A 130 4.11 17.81 -28.97
N GLY A 131 3.40 18.74 -28.34
CA GLY A 131 2.03 19.12 -28.70
C GLY A 131 0.94 18.29 -28.02
N SER A 132 1.28 17.16 -27.40
CA SER A 132 0.39 16.45 -26.48
C SER A 132 0.44 17.06 -25.07
N ASN A 133 -0.61 16.89 -24.30
CA ASN A 133 -0.63 17.28 -22.88
C ASN A 133 -1.32 16.23 -22.01
N VAL A 134 -0.80 16.04 -20.79
CA VAL A 134 -1.58 15.42 -19.72
C VAL A 134 -2.64 16.44 -19.30
N SER A 135 -3.92 16.09 -19.41
CA SER A 135 -5.04 17.00 -19.11
C SER A 135 -5.85 16.61 -17.88
N TRP A 136 -5.66 15.41 -17.37
CA TRP A 136 -6.36 14.91 -16.20
C TRP A 136 -5.54 13.83 -15.52
N VAL A 137 -5.55 13.84 -14.19
CA VAL A 137 -4.87 12.88 -13.32
C VAL A 137 -5.82 12.42 -12.23
N ASN A 138 -5.77 11.12 -11.95
CA ASN A 138 -6.32 10.52 -10.75
C ASN A 138 -5.29 9.62 -10.09
N MET A 139 -4.92 9.96 -8.86
CA MET A 139 -3.95 9.24 -8.05
C MET A 139 -4.65 8.56 -6.89
N VAL A 140 -4.29 7.31 -6.62
CA VAL A 140 -4.52 6.66 -5.32
C VAL A 140 -3.16 6.34 -4.68
N HIS A 141 -2.96 6.84 -3.47
CA HIS A 141 -1.65 6.82 -2.80
C HIS A 141 -1.76 6.11 -1.45
N ARG A 142 -0.84 5.16 -1.20
CA ARG A 142 -0.72 4.49 0.08
C ARG A 142 -0.15 5.43 1.15
N HIS A 143 -0.48 5.23 2.41
CA HIS A 143 0.27 5.89 3.50
C HIS A 143 1.78 5.60 3.45
N GLY A 144 2.54 6.47 4.11
CA GLY A 144 4.00 6.33 4.23
C GLY A 144 4.40 5.29 5.27
N SER A 145 5.71 5.20 5.48
CA SER A 145 6.29 4.37 6.54
C SER A 145 5.67 4.69 7.90
N ARG A 146 5.36 3.64 8.66
CA ARG A 146 4.63 3.74 9.93
C ARG A 146 5.18 2.78 10.97
N TYR A 147 4.73 2.95 12.20
CA TYR A 147 4.86 1.92 13.22
C TYR A 147 4.00 0.67 12.89
N PRO A 148 4.29 -0.48 13.53
CA PRO A 148 3.43 -1.67 13.45
C PRO A 148 1.99 -1.37 13.88
N GLU A 149 1.06 -2.23 13.51
CA GLU A 149 -0.33 -2.08 13.94
C GLU A 149 -0.50 -2.29 15.44
N PHE A 150 -1.58 -1.74 15.98
CA PHE A 150 -1.94 -1.85 17.39
C PHE A 150 -2.47 -3.25 17.73
N SER A 151 -3.14 -3.91 16.79
CA SER A 151 -3.81 -5.18 17.04
C SER A 151 -2.84 -6.25 17.57
N GLY A 152 -3.31 -7.10 18.48
CA GLY A 152 -2.51 -8.18 19.09
C GLY A 152 -2.03 -9.26 18.12
N ARG A 153 -2.24 -9.08 16.81
CA ARG A 153 -1.72 -9.91 15.72
C ARG A 153 -0.52 -9.29 15.00
N ALA A 154 -0.13 -8.05 15.33
CA ALA A 154 1.15 -7.48 14.90
C ALA A 154 2.28 -8.32 15.53
N ALA A 155 2.86 -9.18 14.72
CA ALA A 155 3.56 -10.37 15.22
C ALA A 155 4.94 -10.00 15.81
N GLU A 156 5.57 -8.98 15.26
CA GLU A 156 6.67 -8.19 15.79
C GLU A 156 6.41 -7.65 17.22
N ARG A 157 5.19 -7.21 17.55
CA ARG A 157 4.84 -6.82 18.93
C ARG A 157 4.75 -8.01 19.86
N THR A 158 4.28 -9.15 19.35
CA THR A 158 4.19 -10.40 20.11
C THR A 158 5.60 -10.89 20.47
N LEU A 159 6.52 -10.85 19.51
CA LEU A 159 7.94 -11.13 19.76
C LEU A 159 8.55 -10.14 20.75
N GLY A 160 8.30 -8.84 20.58
CA GLY A 160 8.75 -7.81 21.51
C GLY A 160 8.28 -8.02 22.95
N LYS A 161 7.00 -8.39 23.12
CA LYS A 161 6.42 -8.78 24.42
C LYS A 161 7.16 -9.99 25.01
N LYS A 162 7.36 -11.02 24.20
CA LYS A 162 7.95 -12.29 24.61
C LYS A 162 9.38 -12.13 25.08
N ILE A 163 10.20 -11.39 24.34
CA ILE A 163 11.59 -11.07 24.72
C ILE A 163 11.62 -10.29 26.04
N ARG A 164 10.78 -9.24 26.15
CA ARG A 164 10.70 -8.43 27.36
C ARG A 164 10.28 -9.23 28.59
N ASP A 165 9.25 -10.08 28.47
CA ASP A 165 8.76 -10.89 29.59
C ASP A 165 9.79 -11.95 30.03
N ALA A 166 10.70 -12.35 29.13
CA ALA A 166 11.80 -13.27 29.41
C ALA A 166 13.12 -12.57 29.80
N LYS A 167 13.18 -11.23 29.85
CA LYS A 167 14.41 -10.47 30.10
C LYS A 167 15.07 -10.94 31.41
N GLY A 168 16.36 -11.27 31.33
CA GLY A 168 17.14 -11.84 32.44
C GLY A 168 17.00 -13.34 32.67
N ASN A 169 16.11 -14.03 31.95
CA ASN A 169 15.90 -15.47 32.05
C ASN A 169 16.46 -16.27 30.85
N PHE A 170 17.03 -15.59 29.85
CA PHE A 170 17.72 -16.21 28.72
C PHE A 170 19.10 -15.57 28.52
N THR A 171 19.94 -16.23 27.72
CA THR A 171 21.22 -15.70 27.26
C THR A 171 21.34 -15.92 25.77
N ALA A 172 21.50 -14.83 25.03
CA ALA A 172 21.74 -14.82 23.60
C ALA A 172 23.24 -14.62 23.31
N ARG A 173 23.76 -15.28 22.28
CA ARG A 173 25.19 -15.26 21.90
C ARG A 173 25.36 -15.00 20.40
N GLY A 174 26.58 -14.65 20.00
CA GLY A 174 26.92 -14.50 18.58
C GLY A 174 26.06 -13.42 17.89
N PRO A 175 25.53 -13.66 16.68
CA PRO A 175 24.76 -12.66 15.94
C PRO A 175 23.51 -12.12 16.67
N ILE A 176 22.98 -12.85 17.66
CA ILE A 176 21.80 -12.44 18.45
C ILE A 176 22.15 -11.90 19.84
N GLU A 177 23.44 -11.66 20.16
CA GLU A 177 23.88 -11.17 21.47
C GLU A 177 23.19 -9.85 21.87
N PHE A 178 22.83 -9.01 20.89
CA PHE A 178 22.09 -7.77 21.13
C PHE A 178 20.75 -7.99 21.85
N LEU A 179 20.14 -9.18 21.78
CA LEU A 179 18.88 -9.49 22.47
C LEU A 179 18.97 -9.40 23.99
N ASN A 180 20.17 -9.51 24.56
CA ASN A 180 20.36 -9.40 26.01
C ASN A 180 19.99 -7.99 26.52
N ASP A 181 20.21 -6.97 25.69
CA ASP A 181 19.98 -5.56 26.02
C ASP A 181 18.86 -4.91 25.19
N TRP A 182 18.36 -5.61 24.17
CA TRP A 182 17.33 -5.08 23.26
C TRP A 182 16.01 -4.77 23.98
N GLU A 183 15.39 -3.67 23.56
CA GLU A 183 14.09 -3.22 24.05
C GLU A 183 13.15 -2.92 22.88
N PHE A 184 11.87 -3.25 23.06
CA PHE A 184 10.85 -2.91 22.06
C PHE A 184 10.48 -1.43 22.18
N LEU A 185 11.00 -0.60 21.28
CA LEU A 185 10.84 0.86 21.28
C LEU A 185 9.71 1.38 20.39
N LEU A 186 9.10 0.51 19.58
CA LEU A 186 8.15 0.90 18.55
C LEU A 186 6.79 1.33 19.10
N GLY A 187 6.22 2.36 18.48
CA GLY A 187 4.84 2.82 18.68
C GLY A 187 3.83 1.92 17.99
N ALA A 188 2.65 2.47 17.66
CA ALA A 188 1.60 1.77 16.93
C ALA A 188 0.85 2.72 15.97
N GLU A 189 0.51 2.19 14.79
CA GLU A 189 -0.39 2.75 13.75
C GLU A 189 0.07 4.03 13.04
N ILE A 190 0.71 4.97 13.73
CA ILE A 190 1.01 6.31 13.19
C ILE A 190 2.22 6.31 12.24
N LEU A 191 2.28 7.33 11.38
CA LEU A 191 3.45 7.58 10.55
C LEU A 191 4.68 7.87 11.42
N VAL A 192 5.81 7.30 11.00
CA VAL A 192 7.13 7.65 11.52
C VAL A 192 7.67 8.86 10.74
N PRO A 193 8.71 9.57 11.23
CA PRO A 193 9.30 10.70 10.51
C PRO A 193 9.66 10.39 9.05
N MET A 194 10.15 9.16 8.78
CA MET A 194 10.41 8.73 7.41
C MET A 194 9.17 8.70 6.53
N GLY A 195 8.03 8.20 7.03
CA GLY A 195 6.80 8.18 6.26
C GLY A 195 6.31 9.59 5.92
N LYS A 196 6.49 10.53 6.84
CA LYS A 196 6.16 11.94 6.62
C LYS A 196 7.02 12.56 5.52
N GLN A 197 8.32 12.27 5.54
CA GLN A 197 9.25 12.68 4.50
C GLN A 197 8.89 12.05 3.14
N GLU A 198 8.63 10.74 3.09
CA GLU A 198 8.23 10.04 1.86
C GLU A 198 7.01 10.69 1.18
N LEU A 199 6.02 11.12 1.97
CA LEU A 199 4.82 11.78 1.46
C LEU A 199 5.10 13.21 1.00
N PHE A 200 5.90 13.97 1.75
CA PHE A 200 6.31 15.31 1.35
C PHE A 200 7.12 15.29 0.05
N ASP A 201 8.07 14.36 -0.07
CA ASP A 201 8.88 14.16 -1.27
C ASP A 201 8.00 13.71 -2.45
N SER A 202 7.01 12.84 -2.20
CA SER A 202 6.01 12.46 -3.20
C SER A 202 5.19 13.67 -3.66
N GLY A 203 4.71 14.51 -2.75
CA GLY A 203 3.99 15.75 -3.08
C GLY A 203 4.82 16.70 -3.94
N THR A 204 6.10 16.90 -3.57
CA THR A 204 7.06 17.71 -4.33
C THR A 204 7.26 17.17 -5.73
N LEU A 205 7.49 15.85 -5.87
CA LEU A 205 7.61 15.20 -7.17
C LEU A 205 6.37 15.39 -8.04
N HIS A 206 5.18 15.19 -7.46
CA HIS A 206 3.92 15.32 -8.20
C HIS A 206 3.64 16.77 -8.60
N TYR A 207 4.14 17.77 -7.87
CA TYR A 207 4.08 19.16 -8.32
C TYR A 207 4.84 19.36 -9.64
N TYR A 208 6.05 18.81 -9.76
CA TYR A 208 6.81 18.89 -11.02
C TYR A 208 6.17 18.09 -12.17
N GLN A 209 5.44 17.03 -11.86
CA GLN A 209 4.78 16.19 -12.87
C GLN A 209 3.42 16.75 -13.32
N TYR A 210 2.64 17.29 -12.39
CA TYR A 210 1.20 17.56 -12.58
C TYR A 210 0.73 18.90 -12.02
N GLY A 211 1.63 19.73 -11.47
CA GLY A 211 1.28 21.05 -10.93
C GLY A 211 0.59 21.96 -11.95
N HIS A 212 0.86 21.77 -13.25
CA HIS A 212 0.20 22.48 -14.34
C HIS A 212 -1.29 22.16 -14.50
N LEU A 213 -1.79 21.09 -13.88
CA LEU A 213 -3.22 20.73 -13.88
C LEU A 213 -4.02 21.50 -12.83
N TYR A 214 -3.35 22.06 -11.81
CA TYR A 214 -4.03 22.85 -10.79
C TYR A 214 -4.59 24.14 -11.43
N PRO A 215 -5.89 24.46 -11.26
CA PRO A 215 -6.54 25.56 -11.98
C PRO A 215 -5.96 26.95 -11.66
N ASN A 216 -5.33 27.12 -10.51
CA ASN A 216 -4.68 28.37 -10.05
C ASN A 216 -5.54 29.65 -10.20
N ASN A 217 -6.86 29.53 -10.04
CA ASN A 217 -7.83 30.61 -10.19
C ASN A 217 -8.49 31.00 -8.84
N GLY A 218 -7.90 30.55 -7.72
CA GLY A 218 -8.44 30.75 -6.37
C GLY A 218 -9.44 29.69 -5.90
N SER A 219 -9.81 28.73 -6.76
CA SER A 219 -10.61 27.56 -6.35
C SER A 219 -9.78 26.51 -5.62
N LYS A 220 -10.45 25.74 -4.74
CA LYS A 220 -9.86 24.59 -4.07
C LYS A 220 -10.23 23.30 -4.80
N ILE A 221 -9.26 22.41 -4.94
CA ILE A 221 -9.53 21.02 -5.32
C ILE A 221 -10.06 20.22 -4.13
N ILE A 222 -10.83 19.16 -4.39
CA ILE A 222 -11.20 18.16 -3.40
C ILE A 222 -10.18 17.03 -3.42
N VAL A 223 -9.62 16.75 -2.25
CA VAL A 223 -8.67 15.66 -1.99
C VAL A 223 -9.35 14.73 -0.99
N ARG A 224 -9.23 13.41 -1.16
CA ARG A 224 -9.91 12.45 -0.28
C ARG A 224 -8.94 11.56 0.46
N SER A 225 -9.24 11.24 1.71
CA SER A 225 -8.52 10.25 2.51
C SER A 225 -9.50 9.44 3.33
N THR A 226 -9.07 8.29 3.83
CA THR A 226 -9.79 7.61 4.90
C THR A 226 -9.51 8.25 6.26
N THR A 227 -10.34 7.95 7.26
CA THR A 227 -10.28 8.58 8.59
C THR A 227 -9.14 8.11 9.50
N GLN A 228 -8.43 7.02 9.16
CA GLN A 228 -7.34 6.53 10.02
C GLN A 228 -6.23 7.59 10.16
N LYS A 229 -5.64 7.73 11.36
CA LYS A 229 -4.67 8.82 11.63
C LYS A 229 -3.53 8.87 10.62
N ARG A 230 -2.92 7.72 10.29
CA ARG A 230 -1.84 7.63 9.31
C ARG A 230 -2.26 8.06 7.90
N MET A 231 -3.54 7.90 7.56
CA MET A 231 -4.09 8.25 6.26
C MET A 231 -4.28 9.75 6.15
N VAL A 232 -4.91 10.35 7.16
CA VAL A 232 -5.06 11.82 7.27
C VAL A 232 -3.69 12.49 7.22
N GLU A 233 -2.74 12.07 8.06
CA GLU A 233 -1.39 12.66 8.05
C GLU A 233 -0.70 12.45 6.68
N SER A 234 -0.89 11.30 6.02
CA SER A 234 -0.28 11.07 4.70
C SER A 234 -0.79 12.06 3.65
N ALA A 235 -2.09 12.33 3.64
CA ALA A 235 -2.68 13.34 2.77
C ALA A 235 -2.12 14.74 3.08
N GLU A 236 -2.04 15.11 4.36
CA GLU A 236 -1.52 16.42 4.77
C GLU A 236 -0.05 16.62 4.41
N TYR A 237 0.83 15.63 4.62
CA TYR A 237 2.25 15.73 4.24
C TYR A 237 2.44 15.77 2.73
N PHE A 238 1.65 15.01 1.97
CA PHE A 238 1.66 15.11 0.51
C PHE A 238 1.24 16.50 0.04
N LEU A 239 0.13 17.03 0.57
CA LEU A 239 -0.36 18.36 0.21
C LEU A 239 0.62 19.45 0.63
N ALA A 240 1.31 19.28 1.77
CA ALA A 240 2.37 20.17 2.18
C ALA A 240 3.56 20.16 1.21
N GLY A 241 3.93 19.00 0.65
CA GLY A 241 4.94 18.91 -0.39
C GLY A 241 4.50 19.50 -1.74
N PHE A 242 3.22 19.32 -2.10
CA PHE A 242 2.68 19.77 -3.39
C PHE A 242 2.36 21.28 -3.42
N PHE A 243 1.69 21.81 -2.39
CA PHE A 243 1.22 23.20 -2.31
C PHE A 243 1.97 24.06 -1.28
N GLY A 244 2.80 23.45 -0.42
CA GLY A 244 3.42 24.12 0.72
C GLY A 244 2.59 24.04 2.00
N LEU A 245 3.11 24.58 3.10
CA LEU A 245 2.45 24.51 4.43
C LEU A 245 1.07 25.21 4.48
N GLY A 246 0.79 26.10 3.53
CA GLY A 246 -0.49 26.78 3.36
C GLY A 246 -1.52 26.01 2.51
N TRP A 247 -1.30 24.72 2.23
CA TRP A 247 -2.08 23.92 1.28
C TRP A 247 -3.61 24.00 1.44
N ALA A 248 -4.11 24.26 2.64
CA ALA A 248 -5.54 24.42 2.91
C ALA A 248 -6.17 25.60 2.14
N GLN A 249 -5.37 26.49 1.54
CA GLN A 249 -5.81 27.54 0.63
C GLN A 249 -6.10 27.00 -0.77
N ASN A 250 -5.48 25.89 -1.16
CA ASN A 250 -5.54 25.30 -2.50
C ASN A 250 -6.35 24.00 -2.56
N ALA A 251 -6.55 23.32 -1.43
CA ALA A 251 -7.27 22.06 -1.36
C ALA A 251 -8.19 21.98 -0.12
N THR A 252 -9.26 21.22 -0.27
CA THR A 252 -10.14 20.78 0.82
C THR A 252 -9.96 19.27 0.98
N LEU A 253 -9.64 18.82 2.19
CA LEU A 253 -9.47 17.41 2.50
C LEU A 253 -10.79 16.81 3.02
N GLU A 254 -11.37 15.92 2.23
CA GLU A 254 -12.52 15.10 2.59
C GLU A 254 -12.07 13.79 3.25
N LEU A 255 -12.66 13.46 4.39
CA LEU A 255 -12.41 12.24 5.14
C LEU A 255 -13.60 11.28 5.04
N VAL A 256 -13.40 10.16 4.35
CA VAL A 256 -14.38 9.08 4.25
C VAL A 256 -14.17 8.10 5.39
N ILE A 257 -15.22 7.85 6.17
CA ILE A 257 -15.16 7.01 7.37
C ILE A 257 -14.66 5.61 7.03
N GLU A 258 -13.61 5.17 7.72
CA GLU A 258 -13.09 3.81 7.62
C GLU A 258 -13.53 2.99 8.84
N TRP A 259 -14.76 2.50 8.78
CA TRP A 259 -15.33 1.68 9.84
C TRP A 259 -16.35 0.70 9.26
N ASN A 260 -16.57 -0.42 9.97
CA ASN A 260 -17.57 -1.38 9.54
C ASN A 260 -18.97 -0.75 9.49
N GLY A 261 -19.74 -1.06 8.45
CA GLY A 261 -21.06 -0.48 8.22
C GLY A 261 -21.06 0.89 7.54
N PHE A 262 -19.88 1.43 7.19
CA PHE A 262 -19.76 2.63 6.34
C PHE A 262 -19.29 2.25 4.94
N ASN A 263 -19.85 2.93 3.94
CA ASN A 263 -19.45 2.78 2.55
C ASN A 263 -18.21 3.63 2.28
N ASN A 264 -17.13 2.98 1.85
CA ASN A 264 -15.86 3.63 1.56
C ASN A 264 -15.10 2.90 0.45
N THR A 265 -14.98 3.52 -0.72
CA THR A 265 -14.29 2.96 -1.89
C THR A 265 -12.76 2.87 -1.72
N MET A 266 -12.18 3.67 -0.82
CA MET A 266 -10.76 3.66 -0.48
C MET A 266 -10.40 2.64 0.63
N ALA A 267 -11.39 1.94 1.17
CA ALA A 267 -11.23 0.85 2.14
C ALA A 267 -12.32 -0.20 1.93
N GLY A 268 -12.48 -0.65 0.68
CA GLY A 268 -13.64 -1.42 0.23
C GLY A 268 -13.80 -2.78 0.91
N TYR A 269 -12.73 -3.28 1.54
CA TYR A 269 -12.78 -4.46 2.39
C TYR A 269 -13.78 -4.28 3.55
N LYS A 270 -13.96 -3.06 4.10
CA LYS A 270 -14.91 -2.75 5.19
C LYS A 270 -16.38 -2.96 4.83
N SER A 271 -16.69 -3.12 3.55
CA SER A 271 -18.04 -3.38 3.04
C SER A 271 -18.22 -4.80 2.50
N CYS A 272 -17.24 -5.70 2.67
CA CYS A 272 -17.29 -7.07 2.18
C CYS A 272 -17.26 -8.06 3.35
N ASN A 273 -18.28 -8.92 3.48
CA ASN A 273 -18.35 -9.88 4.60
C ASN A 273 -17.47 -11.12 4.39
N ARG A 274 -17.14 -11.44 3.13
CA ARG A 274 -16.25 -12.53 2.75
C ARG A 274 -14.80 -12.02 2.66
N SER A 275 -13.85 -12.88 2.97
CA SER A 275 -12.42 -12.57 2.96
C SER A 275 -11.62 -13.84 2.70
N SER A 276 -10.50 -13.72 1.97
CA SER A 276 -9.55 -14.83 1.73
C SER A 276 -8.20 -14.60 2.41
N TRP A 277 -8.10 -13.62 3.30
CA TRP A 277 -6.87 -13.39 4.07
C TRP A 277 -6.48 -14.57 4.95
N GLY A 278 -7.45 -15.39 5.41
CA GLY A 278 -7.15 -16.63 6.13
C GLY A 278 -6.40 -17.66 5.28
N ALA A 279 -6.75 -17.80 3.99
CA ALA A 279 -6.04 -18.64 3.04
C ALA A 279 -4.65 -18.06 2.71
N GLY A 280 -4.55 -16.74 2.54
CA GLY A 280 -3.26 -16.06 2.35
C GLY A 280 -2.32 -16.23 3.55
N GLU A 281 -2.84 -16.12 4.77
CA GLU A 281 -2.08 -16.37 6.01
C GLU A 281 -1.60 -17.83 6.07
N LYS A 282 -2.43 -18.80 5.68
CA LYS A 282 -2.04 -20.21 5.61
C LYS A 282 -0.91 -20.44 4.61
N ALA A 283 -1.03 -19.90 3.39
CA ALA A 283 -0.02 -20.05 2.34
C ALA A 283 1.35 -19.45 2.75
N ASN A 284 1.32 -18.28 3.39
CA ASN A 284 2.50 -17.63 3.91
C ASN A 284 3.21 -18.50 4.96
N LYS A 285 2.47 -19.10 5.89
CA LYS A 285 3.03 -19.98 6.93
C LYS A 285 3.68 -21.23 6.36
N GLU A 286 3.02 -21.87 5.39
CA GLU A 286 3.55 -23.04 4.70
C GLU A 286 4.87 -22.71 4.01
N TRP A 287 4.95 -21.55 3.36
CA TRP A 287 6.18 -21.08 2.74
C TRP A 287 7.26 -20.69 3.76
N ALA A 288 6.89 -19.99 4.85
CA ALA A 288 7.81 -19.62 5.93
C ALA A 288 8.49 -20.83 6.56
N ALA A 289 7.76 -21.94 6.75
CA ALA A 289 8.31 -23.21 7.22
C ALA A 289 9.37 -23.81 6.30
N ILE A 290 9.37 -23.46 5.01
CA ILE A 290 10.37 -23.91 4.04
C ILE A 290 11.60 -23.00 4.11
N TYR A 291 11.45 -21.71 3.84
CA TYR A 291 12.61 -20.82 3.65
C TYR A 291 13.31 -20.45 4.96
N LEU A 292 12.59 -20.36 6.09
CA LEU A 292 13.20 -20.00 7.38
C LEU A 292 13.83 -21.17 8.13
N LYS A 293 13.72 -22.42 7.65
CA LYS A 293 14.22 -23.59 8.37
C LYS A 293 15.68 -23.45 8.81
N LYS A 294 16.54 -22.89 7.94
CA LYS A 294 17.96 -22.66 8.24
C LYS A 294 18.16 -21.48 9.20
N ALA A 295 17.52 -20.34 8.96
CA ALA A 295 17.57 -19.18 9.85
C ALA A 295 17.13 -19.52 11.27
N HIS A 296 16.02 -20.24 11.40
CA HIS A 296 15.48 -20.65 12.69
C HIS A 296 16.49 -21.48 13.48
N ALA A 297 17.10 -22.50 12.86
CA ALA A 297 18.15 -23.29 13.50
C ALA A 297 19.39 -22.45 13.88
N ARG A 298 19.81 -21.50 13.04
CA ARG A 298 20.95 -20.61 13.37
C ARG A 298 20.65 -19.74 14.60
N ILE A 299 19.45 -19.19 14.70
CA ILE A 299 19.03 -18.34 15.82
C ILE A 299 18.89 -19.16 17.10
N THR A 300 18.17 -20.28 17.07
CA THR A 300 17.93 -21.10 18.27
C THR A 300 19.21 -21.72 18.82
N ASN A 301 20.16 -22.11 17.98
CA ASN A 301 21.46 -22.63 18.43
C ASN A 301 22.31 -21.60 19.20
N ASN A 302 22.03 -20.30 19.05
CA ASN A 302 22.71 -19.23 19.76
C ASN A 302 21.94 -18.74 21.00
N LEU A 303 20.82 -19.38 21.33
CA LEU A 303 19.94 -19.02 22.44
C LEU A 303 19.96 -20.12 23.52
N SER A 304 20.01 -19.70 24.78
CA SER A 304 19.94 -20.60 25.93
C SER A 304 19.09 -20.00 27.05
N GLY A 305 18.55 -20.84 27.94
CA GLY A 305 17.66 -20.41 29.02
C GLY A 305 16.18 -20.43 28.65
N ASN A 306 15.37 -19.65 29.34
CA ASN A 306 13.90 -19.69 29.28
C ASN A 306 13.31 -18.65 28.32
N LEU A 307 13.67 -18.76 27.04
CA LEU A 307 13.01 -18.08 25.94
C LEU A 307 12.70 -19.13 24.86
N ASP A 308 11.48 -19.67 24.88
CA ASP A 308 10.99 -20.60 23.86
C ASP A 308 10.93 -19.90 22.50
N TRP A 309 11.88 -20.10 21.60
CA TRP A 309 11.92 -19.41 20.31
C TRP A 309 11.28 -20.27 19.21
N THR A 310 10.20 -19.77 18.61
CA THR A 310 9.44 -20.48 17.57
C THR A 310 9.90 -20.10 16.16
N LEU A 311 9.48 -20.86 15.16
CA LEU A 311 9.70 -20.50 13.75
C LEU A 311 9.13 -19.10 13.44
N ASP A 312 8.04 -18.76 14.09
CA ASP A 312 7.34 -17.51 13.83
C ASP A 312 7.93 -16.32 14.53
N ASP A 313 8.59 -16.53 15.66
CA ASP A 313 9.51 -15.53 16.20
C ASP A 313 10.64 -15.23 15.19
N THR A 314 11.06 -16.24 14.42
CA THR A 314 12.04 -16.04 13.34
C THR A 314 11.47 -15.22 12.19
N TYR A 315 10.22 -15.44 11.80
CA TYR A 315 9.52 -14.63 10.80
C TYR A 315 9.31 -13.19 11.30
N ASN A 316 8.91 -13.03 12.56
CA ASN A 316 8.65 -11.73 13.18
C ASN A 316 9.93 -10.91 13.34
N ALA A 317 11.08 -11.57 13.51
CA ALA A 317 12.39 -10.92 13.47
C ALA A 317 12.66 -10.28 12.09
N GLN A 318 12.18 -10.85 10.97
CA GLN A 318 12.25 -10.19 9.66
C GLN A 318 11.35 -8.95 9.61
N GLY A 319 10.14 -9.01 10.19
CA GLY A 319 9.27 -7.84 10.35
C GLY A 319 9.90 -6.73 11.19
N LEU A 320 10.58 -7.08 12.29
CA LEU A 320 11.30 -6.12 13.14
C LEU A 320 12.46 -5.44 12.41
N CYS A 321 13.15 -6.11 11.48
CA CYS A 321 14.13 -5.43 10.62
C CYS A 321 13.50 -4.25 9.88
N ALA A 322 12.37 -4.47 9.22
CA ALA A 322 11.69 -3.43 8.46
C ALA A 322 11.21 -2.28 9.36
N TYR A 323 10.48 -2.60 10.43
CA TYR A 323 9.89 -1.59 11.30
C TYR A 323 10.91 -0.83 12.16
N ASP A 324 11.90 -1.50 12.75
CA ASP A 324 12.97 -0.83 13.49
C ASP A 324 13.76 0.08 12.56
N THR A 325 14.03 -0.33 11.32
CA THR A 325 14.78 0.54 10.40
C THR A 325 14.02 1.84 10.13
N VAL A 326 12.76 1.78 9.68
CA VAL A 326 12.02 3.02 9.34
C VAL A 326 11.70 3.89 10.55
N SER A 327 11.63 3.29 11.74
CA SER A 327 11.23 3.96 12.98
C SER A 327 12.42 4.51 13.77
N LEU A 328 13.51 3.74 13.85
CA LEU A 328 14.66 3.98 14.71
C LEU A 328 15.92 4.36 13.91
N GLY A 329 15.87 4.23 12.59
CA GLY A 329 16.95 4.53 11.67
C GLY A 329 17.96 3.41 11.49
N PHE A 330 17.90 2.33 12.27
CA PHE A 330 18.73 1.15 12.13
C PHE A 330 18.06 -0.05 12.79
N SER A 331 18.34 -1.26 12.31
CA SER A 331 17.88 -2.48 12.94
C SER A 331 18.95 -3.58 13.00
N PRO A 332 19.29 -4.09 14.20
CA PRO A 332 20.21 -5.22 14.34
C PRO A 332 19.61 -6.53 13.83
N TRP A 333 18.29 -6.60 13.66
CA TRP A 333 17.59 -7.78 13.15
C TRP A 333 17.93 -8.08 11.69
N CYS A 334 18.24 -7.06 10.89
CA CYS A 334 18.43 -7.22 9.45
C CYS A 334 19.60 -8.16 9.10
N GLY A 335 20.68 -8.10 9.87
CA GLY A 335 21.90 -8.90 9.66
C GLY A 335 21.77 -10.38 10.06
N LEU A 336 20.65 -10.82 10.66
CA LEU A 336 20.44 -12.21 11.06
C LEU A 336 20.11 -13.15 9.88
N PHE A 337 19.70 -12.56 8.76
CA PHE A 337 19.19 -13.27 7.60
C PHE A 337 20.12 -13.09 6.40
N THR A 338 20.22 -14.15 5.61
CA THR A 338 20.90 -14.15 4.31
C THR A 338 20.06 -13.45 3.25
N TYR A 339 20.65 -13.09 2.11
CA TYR A 339 19.91 -12.50 1.00
C TYR A 339 18.77 -13.40 0.49
N GLU A 340 19.03 -14.71 0.36
CA GLU A 340 18.04 -15.71 -0.07
C GLU A 340 16.84 -15.79 0.90
N GLU A 341 17.06 -15.60 2.20
CA GLU A 341 15.99 -15.56 3.20
C GLU A 341 15.18 -14.26 3.14
N TRP A 342 15.76 -13.15 2.64
CA TRP A 342 15.03 -11.94 2.30
C TRP A 342 14.20 -12.08 1.02
N GLU A 343 14.70 -12.80 0.01
CA GLU A 343 13.89 -13.19 -1.15
C GLU A 343 12.70 -14.07 -0.75
N GLY A 344 12.92 -14.97 0.21
CA GLY A 344 11.87 -15.76 0.84
C GLY A 344 10.83 -14.91 1.56
N PHE A 345 11.26 -13.86 2.29
CA PHE A 345 10.36 -12.93 2.98
C PHE A 345 9.50 -12.11 2.01
N GLU A 346 10.10 -11.53 0.97
CA GLU A 346 9.36 -10.86 -0.12
C GLU A 346 8.26 -11.79 -0.66
N TYR A 347 8.65 -13.01 -1.06
CA TYR A 347 7.72 -13.98 -1.65
C TYR A 347 6.61 -14.43 -0.69
N SER A 348 6.90 -14.50 0.60
CA SER A 348 5.90 -14.84 1.62
C SER A 348 4.73 -13.86 1.63
N LEU A 349 5.02 -12.56 1.44
CA LEU A 349 4.03 -11.50 1.44
C LEU A 349 3.40 -11.33 0.06
N ASP A 350 4.12 -11.68 -1.01
CA ASP A 350 3.54 -11.82 -2.34
C ASP A 350 2.41 -12.85 -2.37
N LEU A 351 2.65 -14.04 -1.83
CA LEU A 351 1.63 -15.09 -1.67
C LEU A 351 0.42 -14.56 -0.89
N GLY A 352 0.68 -13.96 0.26
CA GLY A 352 -0.38 -13.50 1.15
C GLY A 352 -1.25 -12.41 0.54
N PHE A 353 -0.67 -11.42 -0.15
CA PHE A 353 -1.42 -10.35 -0.81
C PHE A 353 -2.09 -10.80 -2.11
N HIS A 354 -1.45 -11.69 -2.89
CA HIS A 354 -2.05 -12.25 -4.10
C HIS A 354 -3.33 -13.01 -3.79
N ILE A 355 -3.33 -13.83 -2.73
CA ILE A 355 -4.49 -14.62 -2.26
C ILE A 355 -5.46 -13.77 -1.43
N GLY A 356 -4.97 -12.82 -0.64
CA GLY A 356 -5.80 -12.00 0.25
C GLY A 356 -6.61 -10.94 -0.49
N ALA A 357 -5.97 -10.20 -1.40
CA ALA A 357 -6.53 -9.01 -2.04
C ALA A 357 -6.38 -8.96 -3.57
N GLY A 358 -5.48 -9.76 -4.14
CA GLY A 358 -5.17 -9.78 -5.57
C GLY A 358 -6.06 -10.71 -6.39
N PHE A 359 -5.54 -11.14 -7.54
CA PHE A 359 -6.22 -12.06 -8.47
C PHE A 359 -6.43 -13.48 -7.90
N GLY A 360 -5.66 -13.88 -6.89
CA GLY A 360 -5.88 -15.12 -6.16
C GLY A 360 -7.03 -15.05 -5.15
N SER A 361 -7.58 -13.86 -4.90
CA SER A 361 -8.67 -13.65 -3.94
C SER A 361 -10.03 -13.75 -4.63
N PRO A 362 -10.99 -14.56 -4.17
CA PRO A 362 -12.36 -14.59 -4.71
C PRO A 362 -13.11 -13.27 -4.51
N VAL A 363 -12.61 -12.36 -3.66
CA VAL A 363 -13.20 -11.03 -3.44
C VAL A 363 -12.31 -9.89 -3.95
N GLY A 364 -11.18 -10.18 -4.58
CA GLY A 364 -10.17 -9.18 -4.94
C GLY A 364 -10.70 -8.06 -5.84
N ARG A 365 -11.47 -8.40 -6.88
CA ARG A 365 -12.15 -7.40 -7.74
C ARG A 365 -13.25 -6.67 -6.99
N ALA A 366 -14.09 -7.40 -6.27
CA ALA A 366 -15.23 -6.85 -5.54
C ALA A 366 -14.79 -5.77 -4.54
N VAL A 367 -13.69 -5.99 -3.82
CA VAL A 367 -13.13 -5.02 -2.87
C VAL A 367 -12.69 -3.70 -3.54
N GLY A 368 -12.15 -3.74 -4.77
CA GLY A 368 -11.67 -2.56 -5.48
C GLY A 368 -12.68 -1.86 -6.40
N VAL A 369 -13.78 -2.52 -6.77
CA VAL A 369 -14.64 -2.06 -7.88
C VAL A 369 -15.36 -0.75 -7.61
N GLY A 370 -15.70 -0.44 -6.36
CA GLY A 370 -16.30 0.86 -6.00
C GLY A 370 -15.40 2.04 -6.38
N TYR A 371 -14.09 1.92 -6.17
CA TYR A 371 -13.13 2.97 -6.56
C TYR A 371 -13.01 3.07 -8.09
N VAL A 372 -13.02 1.93 -8.80
CA VAL A 372 -13.01 1.92 -10.27
C VAL A 372 -14.24 2.64 -10.84
N HIS A 373 -15.43 2.41 -10.27
CA HIS A 373 -16.64 3.15 -10.67
C HIS A 373 -16.48 4.67 -10.49
N GLU A 374 -15.88 5.12 -9.38
CA GLU A 374 -15.60 6.54 -9.16
C GLU A 374 -14.62 7.12 -10.18
N VAL A 375 -13.54 6.39 -10.51
CA VAL A 375 -12.58 6.81 -11.54
C VAL A 375 -13.28 6.95 -12.90
N LEU A 376 -14.07 5.97 -13.31
CA LEU A 376 -14.81 6.01 -14.58
C LEU A 376 -15.84 7.13 -14.60
N ALA A 377 -16.51 7.40 -13.48
CA ALA A 377 -17.46 8.50 -13.35
C ALA A 377 -16.77 9.87 -13.52
N ARG A 378 -15.57 10.05 -12.94
CA ARG A 378 -14.74 11.25 -13.14
C ARG A 378 -14.29 11.38 -14.61
N MET A 379 -13.86 10.29 -15.24
CA MET A 379 -13.49 10.28 -16.67
C MET A 379 -14.65 10.63 -17.59
N ARG A 380 -15.88 10.27 -17.20
CA ARG A 380 -17.13 10.55 -17.93
C ARG A 380 -17.85 11.83 -17.47
N HIS A 381 -17.26 12.55 -16.53
CA HIS A 381 -17.78 13.82 -16.00
C HIS A 381 -19.20 13.75 -15.40
N HIS A 382 -19.55 12.67 -14.70
CA HIS A 382 -20.84 12.55 -14.00
C HIS A 382 -20.69 12.11 -12.54
N THR A 383 -21.73 12.39 -11.74
CA THR A 383 -21.84 11.95 -10.35
C THR A 383 -22.40 10.52 -10.27
N LEU A 384 -22.33 9.90 -9.09
CA LEU A 384 -22.90 8.57 -8.83
C LEU A 384 -24.07 8.69 -7.84
N SER A 385 -25.28 8.38 -8.28
CA SER A 385 -26.50 8.49 -7.47
C SER A 385 -27.06 7.15 -7.01
N THR A 386 -26.50 6.04 -7.49
CA THR A 386 -26.98 4.68 -7.21
C THR A 386 -26.03 3.99 -6.24
N PRO A 387 -26.54 3.34 -5.17
CA PRO A 387 -25.71 2.53 -4.30
C PRO A 387 -25.27 1.27 -5.06
N THR A 388 -24.01 1.24 -5.47
CA THR A 388 -23.38 0.08 -6.11
C THR A 388 -22.03 -0.15 -5.46
N ALA A 389 -21.72 -1.40 -5.14
CA ALA A 389 -20.50 -1.74 -4.41
C ALA A 389 -20.33 -0.89 -3.13
N GLN A 390 -19.15 -0.30 -2.92
CA GLN A 390 -18.82 0.50 -1.73
C GLN A 390 -19.10 2.00 -1.89
N ILE A 391 -19.89 2.40 -2.90
CA ILE A 391 -20.19 3.81 -3.18
C ILE A 391 -21.00 4.41 -2.03
N ASN A 392 -20.56 5.57 -1.55
CA ASN A 392 -21.34 6.43 -0.67
C ASN A 392 -22.05 7.50 -1.52
N THR A 393 -23.35 7.31 -1.77
CA THR A 393 -24.13 8.20 -2.65
C THR A 393 -24.31 9.61 -2.07
N THR A 394 -24.23 9.79 -0.75
CA THR A 394 -24.27 11.13 -0.14
C THR A 394 -23.07 11.97 -0.57
N LEU A 395 -21.88 11.36 -0.66
CA LEU A 395 -20.65 12.04 -1.08
C LEU A 395 -20.52 12.10 -2.60
N THR A 396 -20.87 11.02 -3.30
CA THR A 396 -20.64 10.89 -4.74
C THR A 396 -21.73 11.48 -5.63
N ASN A 397 -22.93 11.75 -5.08
CA ASN A 397 -24.00 12.47 -5.76
C ASN A 397 -23.98 13.98 -5.52
N ASN A 398 -22.84 14.53 -5.13
CA ASN A 398 -22.69 15.95 -4.80
C ASN A 398 -21.36 16.47 -5.35
N THR A 399 -21.40 17.48 -6.21
CA THR A 399 -20.19 18.03 -6.84
C THR A 399 -19.27 18.78 -5.87
N ALA A 400 -19.75 19.12 -4.67
CA ALA A 400 -18.92 19.73 -3.63
C ALA A 400 -17.93 18.74 -2.99
N THR A 401 -18.26 17.46 -3.00
CA THR A 401 -17.49 16.33 -2.42
C THR A 401 -16.95 15.40 -3.51
N PHE A 402 -17.60 15.37 -4.67
CA PHE A 402 -17.20 14.60 -5.84
C PHE A 402 -17.24 15.45 -7.11
N PRO A 403 -16.28 16.38 -7.29
CA PRO A 403 -16.26 17.26 -8.46
C PRO A 403 -15.96 16.48 -9.74
N THR A 404 -16.77 16.69 -10.77
CA THR A 404 -16.69 15.93 -12.04
C THR A 404 -15.81 16.59 -13.10
N THR A 405 -15.47 17.87 -12.93
CA THR A 405 -14.62 18.65 -13.85
C THR A 405 -13.22 18.89 -13.32
N GLN A 406 -12.89 18.36 -12.14
CA GLN A 406 -11.58 18.46 -11.53
C GLN A 406 -10.54 17.66 -12.33
N THR A 407 -9.47 18.32 -12.74
CA THR A 407 -8.35 17.77 -13.51
C THR A 407 -7.29 17.10 -12.64
N LEU A 408 -7.19 17.45 -11.37
CA LEU A 408 -6.23 16.89 -10.42
C LEU A 408 -6.97 16.22 -9.26
N ASN A 409 -7.06 14.89 -9.28
CA ASN A 409 -7.75 14.09 -8.28
C ASN A 409 -6.74 13.30 -7.45
N LEU A 410 -6.76 13.50 -6.13
CA LEU A 410 -5.79 12.94 -5.20
C LEU A 410 -6.54 12.19 -4.09
N ASP A 411 -6.38 10.87 -4.05
CA ASP A 411 -7.01 9.99 -3.07
C ASP A 411 -5.94 9.23 -2.28
N PHE A 412 -6.19 8.97 -0.99
CA PHE A 412 -5.26 8.26 -0.11
C PHE A 412 -5.93 6.99 0.46
N SER A 413 -5.27 5.84 0.30
CA SER A 413 -5.80 4.50 0.60
C SER A 413 -4.72 3.57 1.21
N HIS A 414 -5.00 2.27 1.32
CA HIS A 414 -4.10 1.26 1.88
C HIS A 414 -3.61 0.30 0.79
N ASP A 415 -2.46 -0.35 1.02
CA ASP A 415 -1.83 -1.34 0.13
C ASP A 415 -2.83 -2.37 -0.39
N SER A 416 -3.52 -3.07 0.52
CA SER A 416 -4.47 -4.13 0.18
C SER A 416 -5.59 -3.63 -0.72
N ASN A 417 -6.14 -2.44 -0.44
CA ASN A 417 -7.18 -1.84 -1.25
C ASN A 417 -6.65 -1.44 -2.64
N ILE A 418 -5.42 -0.93 -2.74
CA ILE A 418 -4.83 -0.60 -4.04
C ILE A 418 -4.53 -1.86 -4.85
N ILE A 419 -4.07 -2.95 -4.24
CA ILE A 419 -3.96 -4.27 -4.92
C ILE A 419 -5.33 -4.72 -5.45
N SER A 420 -6.40 -4.58 -4.67
CA SER A 420 -7.76 -4.88 -5.13
C SER A 420 -8.24 -3.93 -6.25
N ILE A 421 -7.83 -2.66 -6.23
CA ILE A 421 -8.08 -1.70 -7.32
C ILE A 421 -7.37 -2.14 -8.61
N LEU A 422 -6.10 -2.53 -8.54
CA LEU A 422 -5.35 -3.07 -9.71
C LEU A 422 -6.04 -4.33 -10.27
N THR A 423 -6.57 -5.17 -9.38
CA THR A 423 -7.33 -6.38 -9.74
C THR A 423 -8.66 -6.03 -10.40
N ALA A 424 -9.39 -5.05 -9.86
CA ALA A 424 -10.68 -4.57 -10.39
C ALA A 424 -10.55 -3.89 -11.76
N PHE A 425 -9.46 -3.16 -12.02
CA PHE A 425 -9.13 -2.64 -13.36
C PHE A 425 -8.79 -3.74 -14.38
N GLY A 426 -8.64 -5.00 -13.94
CA GLY A 426 -8.36 -6.13 -14.80
C GLY A 426 -6.91 -6.23 -15.24
N LEU A 427 -5.93 -5.76 -14.44
CA LEU A 427 -4.50 -5.83 -14.76
C LEU A 427 -3.90 -7.24 -14.59
N ARG A 428 -4.37 -8.17 -15.42
CA ARG A 428 -4.07 -9.61 -15.40
C ARG A 428 -2.59 -10.00 -15.52
N GLN A 429 -1.70 -9.09 -15.92
CA GLN A 429 -0.26 -9.30 -15.85
C GLN A 429 0.22 -9.67 -14.43
N PHE A 430 -0.56 -9.34 -13.39
CA PHE A 430 -0.29 -9.70 -12.00
C PHE A 430 -1.09 -10.93 -11.52
N ALA A 431 -1.76 -11.65 -12.42
CA ALA A 431 -2.70 -12.73 -12.06
C ALA A 431 -2.08 -14.11 -11.93
N ALA A 432 -0.86 -14.33 -12.43
CA ALA A 432 -0.22 -15.63 -12.44
C ALA A 432 -0.25 -16.27 -11.03
N PRO A 433 -0.71 -17.53 -10.88
CA PRO A 433 -0.72 -18.21 -9.60
C PRO A 433 0.67 -18.29 -8.98
N LEU A 434 0.73 -18.09 -7.66
CA LEU A 434 1.97 -18.16 -6.90
C LEU A 434 2.01 -19.48 -6.08
N PRO A 435 2.91 -20.43 -6.38
CA PRO A 435 3.02 -21.68 -5.64
C PRO A 435 3.63 -21.49 -4.24
N SER A 436 3.08 -22.15 -3.21
CA SER A 436 3.60 -22.07 -1.82
C SER A 436 4.88 -22.87 -1.56
N THR A 437 5.46 -23.50 -2.60
CA THR A 437 6.59 -24.43 -2.47
C THR A 437 7.92 -23.89 -2.99
N HIS A 438 7.91 -22.85 -3.82
CA HIS A 438 9.10 -22.24 -4.42
C HIS A 438 8.79 -20.84 -4.96
N ILE A 439 9.82 -20.03 -5.22
CA ILE A 439 9.69 -18.71 -5.85
C ILE A 439 9.75 -18.87 -7.38
N PRO A 440 8.71 -18.49 -8.14
CA PRO A 440 8.80 -18.47 -9.61
C PRO A 440 9.71 -17.34 -10.09
N GLN A 441 10.65 -17.65 -10.99
CA GLN A 441 11.61 -16.67 -11.51
C GLN A 441 10.95 -15.58 -12.38
N THR A 442 9.82 -15.89 -13.02
CA THR A 442 9.11 -15.00 -13.95
C THR A 442 7.88 -14.33 -13.33
N ARG A 443 7.77 -14.33 -11.99
CA ARG A 443 6.60 -13.73 -11.31
C ARG A 443 6.58 -12.22 -11.52
N GLU A 444 5.41 -11.71 -11.87
CA GLU A 444 5.20 -10.27 -12.04
C GLU A 444 4.64 -9.60 -10.77
N PHE A 445 3.87 -10.36 -9.98
CA PHE A 445 3.42 -9.94 -8.66
C PHE A 445 4.60 -9.98 -7.68
N ILE A 446 5.24 -8.82 -7.52
CA ILE A 446 6.28 -8.54 -6.51
C ILE A 446 5.82 -7.32 -5.72
N LEU A 447 5.42 -7.52 -4.48
CA LEU A 447 4.64 -6.60 -3.68
C LEU A 447 5.44 -5.33 -3.36
N SER A 448 6.75 -5.43 -3.14
CA SER A 448 7.60 -4.24 -2.99
C SER A 448 7.67 -3.38 -4.27
N HIS A 449 7.35 -3.94 -5.44
CA HIS A 449 7.28 -3.20 -6.70
C HIS A 449 5.87 -2.63 -6.96
N LEU A 450 4.84 -3.19 -6.33
CA LEU A 450 3.44 -2.80 -6.49
C LEU A 450 3.00 -1.81 -5.40
N GLU A 451 3.15 -2.19 -4.13
CA GLU A 451 2.65 -1.42 -2.99
C GLU A 451 3.68 -1.41 -1.83
N PRO A 452 4.89 -0.83 -2.00
CA PRO A 452 5.76 -0.48 -0.87
C PRO A 452 5.12 0.65 -0.04
N PHE A 453 5.71 1.04 1.10
CA PHE A 453 5.25 2.26 1.78
C PHE A 453 5.30 3.44 0.81
N ALA A 454 4.32 4.34 0.92
CA ALA A 454 4.12 5.45 -0.02
C ALA A 454 4.05 5.01 -1.51
N GLY A 455 3.69 3.75 -1.79
CA GLY A 455 3.33 3.27 -3.11
C GLY A 455 2.11 4.02 -3.67
N ARG A 456 2.04 4.17 -5.00
CA ARG A 456 0.91 4.87 -5.63
C ARG A 456 0.70 4.47 -7.09
N LEU A 457 -0.57 4.43 -7.45
CA LEU A 457 -1.05 4.35 -8.82
C LEU A 457 -1.50 5.74 -9.28
N VAL A 458 -1.00 6.18 -10.45
CA VAL A 458 -1.42 7.39 -11.14
C VAL A 458 -2.05 7.00 -12.47
N ILE A 459 -3.25 7.51 -12.73
CA ILE A 459 -3.98 7.34 -13.98
C ILE A 459 -4.03 8.70 -14.67
N GLU A 460 -3.54 8.76 -15.89
CA GLU A 460 -3.50 9.99 -16.69
C GLU A 460 -4.42 9.89 -17.90
N ILE A 461 -5.03 11.02 -18.28
CA ILE A 461 -5.57 11.23 -19.63
C ILE A 461 -4.62 12.18 -20.37
N ILE A 462 -4.18 11.74 -21.55
CA ILE A 462 -3.27 12.47 -22.43
C ILE A 462 -4.04 12.83 -23.71
N ASN A 463 -4.13 14.11 -24.04
CA ASN A 463 -4.62 14.53 -25.35
C ASN A 463 -3.46 14.69 -26.31
N ALA A 464 -3.62 14.16 -27.52
CA ALA A 464 -2.66 14.30 -28.60
C ALA A 464 -3.30 14.98 -29.82
N PRO A 465 -2.54 15.78 -30.58
CA PRO A 465 -3.06 16.48 -31.76
C PRO A 465 -3.42 15.53 -32.91
N ALA A 466 -2.88 14.32 -32.91
CA ALA A 466 -3.14 13.23 -33.85
C ALA A 466 -2.84 11.89 -33.15
N PRO A 467 -3.16 10.72 -33.75
CA PRO A 467 -2.87 9.43 -33.14
C PRO A 467 -1.36 9.26 -32.93
N VAL A 468 -0.96 8.88 -31.72
CA VAL A 468 0.44 8.64 -31.35
C VAL A 468 0.85 7.24 -31.79
N SER A 469 1.97 7.13 -32.50
CA SER A 469 2.46 5.86 -33.02
C SER A 469 2.64 4.83 -31.89
N PRO A 470 2.13 3.59 -32.04
CA PRO A 470 2.31 2.52 -31.07
C PRO A 470 3.75 1.99 -31.05
N ARG A 471 4.57 2.28 -32.07
CA ARG A 471 5.95 1.82 -32.22
C ARG A 471 6.96 2.92 -31.86
N ARG A 472 6.90 3.34 -30.59
CA ARG A 472 7.70 4.44 -30.04
C ARG A 472 9.21 4.23 -30.16
N LYS A 473 9.69 2.99 -30.08
CA LYS A 473 11.13 2.66 -30.17
C LYS A 473 11.76 3.13 -31.48
N THR A 474 10.98 3.03 -32.56
CA THR A 474 11.42 3.34 -33.93
C THR A 474 10.88 4.68 -34.44
N ALA A 475 10.05 5.36 -33.64
CA ALA A 475 9.44 6.62 -34.03
C ALA A 475 10.47 7.78 -33.97
N THR A 476 10.39 8.67 -34.95
CA THR A 476 11.15 9.91 -35.02
C THR A 476 10.23 11.10 -34.77
N LYS A 477 10.77 12.31 -34.70
CA LYS A 477 9.93 13.53 -34.57
C LYS A 477 8.88 13.65 -35.68
N ASP A 478 9.20 13.18 -36.89
CA ASP A 478 8.32 13.28 -38.06
C ASP A 478 7.33 12.12 -38.15
N THR A 479 7.55 11.03 -37.41
CA THR A 479 6.73 9.80 -37.45
C THR A 479 6.07 9.46 -36.11
N ILE A 480 6.22 10.32 -35.10
CA ILE A 480 5.60 10.13 -33.78
C ILE A 480 4.07 10.22 -33.82
N TYR A 481 3.55 10.98 -34.79
CA TYR A 481 2.13 11.10 -35.06
C TYR A 481 1.78 10.41 -36.38
N GLU A 482 0.74 9.59 -36.34
CA GLU A 482 0.13 8.99 -37.51
C GLU A 482 -0.91 9.94 -38.12
N LYS A 483 -1.32 9.68 -39.35
CA LYS A 483 -2.40 10.48 -39.98
C LYS A 483 -3.73 10.13 -39.32
N GLY A 484 -4.38 11.11 -38.72
CA GLY A 484 -5.71 10.97 -38.13
C GLY A 484 -6.08 12.19 -37.30
N ASP A 485 -7.25 12.11 -36.66
CA ASP A 485 -7.77 13.17 -35.81
C ASP A 485 -7.13 13.18 -34.42
N ALA A 486 -7.32 14.28 -33.69
CA ALA A 486 -6.87 14.39 -32.31
C ALA A 486 -7.39 13.21 -31.47
N THR A 487 -6.48 12.56 -30.75
CA THR A 487 -6.76 11.30 -30.05
C THR A 487 -6.44 11.45 -28.57
N LYS A 488 -7.25 10.81 -27.71
CA LYS A 488 -7.02 10.76 -26.27
C LYS A 488 -6.52 9.40 -25.84
N TYR A 489 -5.61 9.37 -24.88
CA TYR A 489 -5.04 8.15 -24.33
C TYR A 489 -5.16 8.11 -22.81
N VAL A 490 -5.22 6.89 -22.27
CA VAL A 490 -5.10 6.59 -20.86
C VAL A 490 -3.73 5.94 -20.61
N ARG A 491 -3.02 6.41 -19.59
CA ARG A 491 -1.75 5.84 -19.12
C ARG A 491 -1.84 5.52 -17.64
N PHE A 492 -1.42 4.31 -17.25
CA PHE A 492 -1.30 3.90 -15.86
C PHE A 492 0.19 3.91 -15.47
N VAL A 493 0.53 4.60 -14.38
CA VAL A 493 1.87 4.66 -13.83
C VAL A 493 1.82 4.19 -12.38
N LEU A 494 2.46 3.06 -12.08
CA LEU A 494 2.56 2.50 -10.74
C LEU A 494 4.01 2.63 -10.25
N ASN A 495 4.22 3.36 -9.17
CA ASN A 495 5.55 3.62 -8.59
C ASN A 495 6.57 4.12 -9.64
N GLN A 496 6.15 5.13 -10.41
CA GLN A 496 6.94 5.76 -11.49
C GLN A 496 7.32 4.81 -12.65
N ARG A 497 6.57 3.71 -12.83
CA ARG A 497 6.71 2.82 -13.98
C ARG A 497 5.41 2.63 -14.71
N THR A 498 5.45 2.72 -16.04
CA THR A 498 4.27 2.58 -16.88
C THR A 498 3.80 1.12 -16.90
N ILE A 499 2.52 0.90 -16.59
CA ILE A 499 1.86 -0.40 -16.73
C ILE A 499 1.39 -0.53 -18.18
N PRO A 500 1.85 -1.54 -18.95
CA PRO A 500 1.39 -1.74 -20.31
C PRO A 500 -0.03 -2.31 -20.33
N LEU A 501 -1.01 -1.46 -20.59
CA LEU A 501 -2.43 -1.82 -20.56
C LEU A 501 -2.77 -2.94 -21.55
N GLY A 502 -2.17 -2.93 -22.73
CA GLY A 502 -2.37 -3.95 -23.78
C GLY A 502 -2.03 -5.39 -23.37
N ARG A 503 -1.19 -5.60 -22.35
CA ARG A 503 -0.89 -6.96 -21.85
C ARG A 503 -2.06 -7.61 -21.14
N SER A 504 -2.93 -6.79 -20.54
CA SER A 504 -4.08 -7.25 -19.76
C SER A 504 -5.41 -6.95 -20.42
N LEU A 505 -5.45 -5.88 -21.21
CA LEU A 505 -6.61 -5.37 -21.94
C LEU A 505 -6.28 -5.44 -23.44
N PRO A 506 -6.48 -6.60 -24.12
CA PRO A 506 -5.99 -6.81 -25.48
C PRO A 506 -6.50 -5.78 -26.50
N GLU A 507 -7.69 -5.22 -26.29
CA GLU A 507 -8.26 -4.17 -27.14
C GLU A 507 -7.42 -2.87 -27.15
N CYS A 508 -6.59 -2.63 -26.13
CA CYS A 508 -5.65 -1.50 -26.11
C CYS A 508 -4.47 -1.68 -27.08
N GLY A 509 -4.27 -2.90 -27.60
CA GLY A 509 -3.22 -3.24 -28.56
C GLY A 509 -1.81 -3.36 -27.95
N ASP A 510 -0.90 -3.94 -28.72
CA ASP A 510 0.51 -4.03 -28.36
C ASP A 510 1.22 -2.70 -28.69
N ARG A 511 1.47 -1.88 -27.66
CA ARG A 511 2.08 -0.56 -27.77
C ARG A 511 3.34 -0.46 -26.93
N ASP A 512 4.40 0.12 -27.51
CA ASP A 512 5.67 0.36 -26.83
C ASP A 512 5.53 1.32 -25.64
N ASP A 513 4.57 2.27 -25.70
CA ASP A 513 4.27 3.21 -24.62
C ASP A 513 3.34 2.65 -23.54
N GLY A 514 2.74 1.48 -23.75
CA GLY A 514 1.80 0.88 -22.80
C GLY A 514 0.47 1.62 -22.66
N TRP A 515 0.18 2.62 -23.50
CA TRP A 515 -1.05 3.43 -23.41
C TRP A 515 -2.26 2.66 -23.92
N CYS A 516 -3.46 3.19 -23.65
CA CYS A 516 -4.69 2.73 -24.27
C CYS A 516 -5.47 3.91 -24.83
N GLU A 517 -6.08 3.80 -26.00
CA GLU A 517 -6.98 4.84 -26.50
C GLU A 517 -8.18 5.01 -25.55
N PHE A 518 -8.56 6.25 -25.26
CA PHE A 518 -9.51 6.58 -24.19
C PHE A 518 -10.89 5.90 -24.33
N GLU A 519 -11.52 5.97 -25.50
CA GLU A 519 -12.83 5.35 -25.73
C GLU A 519 -12.75 3.81 -25.69
N THR A 520 -11.63 3.26 -26.16
CA THR A 520 -11.37 1.82 -26.05
C THR A 520 -11.20 1.42 -24.59
N PHE A 521 -10.45 2.17 -23.80
CA PHE A 521 -10.29 1.94 -22.37
C PHE A 521 -11.64 1.95 -21.65
N LEU A 522 -12.48 2.97 -21.86
CA LEU A 522 -13.81 3.05 -21.24
C LEU A 522 -14.69 1.85 -21.58
N ARG A 523 -14.75 1.45 -22.85
CA ARG A 523 -15.52 0.29 -23.32
C ARG A 523 -15.03 -1.03 -22.72
N VAL A 524 -13.72 -1.19 -22.55
CA VAL A 524 -13.15 -2.37 -21.88
C VAL A 524 -13.51 -2.36 -20.41
N GLN A 525 -13.38 -1.22 -19.75
CA GLN A 525 -13.65 -1.09 -18.31
C GLN A 525 -15.12 -1.33 -17.97
N ASP A 526 -16.08 -1.00 -18.86
CA ASP A 526 -17.49 -1.38 -18.67
C ASP A 526 -17.69 -2.89 -18.49
N LYS A 527 -16.86 -3.72 -19.15
CA LYS A 527 -16.89 -5.17 -18.97
C LYS A 527 -16.11 -5.62 -17.75
N GLU A 528 -14.98 -4.98 -17.43
CA GLU A 528 -14.15 -5.36 -16.28
C GLU A 528 -14.86 -5.11 -14.94
N VAL A 529 -15.66 -4.04 -14.82
CA VAL A 529 -16.43 -3.78 -13.60
C VAL A 529 -17.53 -4.81 -13.36
N GLU A 530 -18.16 -5.33 -14.43
CA GLU A 530 -19.18 -6.39 -14.32
C GLU A 530 -18.61 -7.69 -13.74
N LYS A 531 -17.34 -8.01 -14.04
CA LYS A 531 -16.66 -9.21 -13.53
C LYS A 531 -16.44 -9.18 -12.03
N ALA A 532 -16.49 -8.02 -11.39
CA ALA A 532 -16.32 -7.92 -9.95
C ALA A 532 -17.49 -8.54 -9.18
N ASP A 533 -18.69 -8.52 -9.77
CA ASP A 533 -19.92 -9.13 -9.23
C ASP A 533 -20.05 -8.97 -7.71
N PHE A 534 -19.98 -7.71 -7.27
CA PHE A 534 -19.77 -7.35 -5.87
C PHE A 534 -20.74 -8.04 -4.91
N GLU A 535 -22.03 -8.08 -5.25
CA GLU A 535 -23.05 -8.69 -4.40
C GLU A 535 -22.82 -10.19 -4.20
N TYR A 536 -22.54 -10.92 -5.28
CA TYR A 536 -22.25 -12.35 -5.20
C TYR A 536 -20.92 -12.63 -4.51
N ALA A 537 -19.87 -11.88 -4.84
CA ALA A 537 -18.55 -12.07 -4.25
C ALA A 537 -18.55 -11.78 -2.74
N CYS A 538 -19.18 -10.69 -2.30
CA CYS A 538 -19.13 -10.26 -0.90
C CYS A 538 -20.23 -10.85 -0.01
N PHE A 539 -21.40 -11.18 -0.56
CA PHE A 539 -22.57 -11.62 0.21
C PHE A 539 -23.21 -12.91 -0.30
N GLY A 540 -22.82 -13.38 -1.48
CA GLY A 540 -23.33 -14.61 -2.06
C GLY A 540 -22.91 -15.86 -1.32
N ASP A 541 -23.54 -16.97 -1.71
CA ASP A 541 -23.19 -18.30 -1.26
C ASP A 541 -22.29 -18.97 -2.30
N TRP A 542 -21.02 -19.13 -1.94
CA TRP A 542 -20.02 -19.85 -2.72
C TRP A 542 -19.02 -20.51 -1.78
N GLU A 543 -18.48 -21.64 -2.22
CA GLU A 543 -17.49 -22.40 -1.47
C GLU A 543 -16.09 -21.85 -1.72
N GLU A 544 -15.31 -21.67 -0.66
CA GLU A 544 -13.90 -21.33 -0.79
C GLU A 544 -13.15 -22.48 -1.48
N ARG A 545 -12.48 -22.17 -2.59
CA ARG A 545 -11.72 -23.13 -3.39
C ARG A 545 -10.30 -23.31 -2.85
N SER A 546 -9.56 -24.27 -3.41
CA SER A 546 -8.16 -24.45 -3.03
C SER A 546 -7.32 -23.28 -3.52
N ILE A 547 -6.21 -23.02 -2.82
CA ILE A 547 -5.22 -22.01 -3.26
C ILE A 547 -4.76 -22.35 -4.68
N GLY A 548 -4.89 -21.38 -5.59
CA GLY A 548 -4.55 -21.53 -7.01
C GLY A 548 -5.74 -21.79 -7.94
N ASP A 549 -6.92 -22.15 -7.41
CA ASP A 549 -8.14 -22.34 -8.22
C ASP A 549 -8.78 -21.00 -8.63
N VAL A 550 -8.57 -19.95 -7.83
CA VAL A 550 -8.99 -18.58 -8.12
C VAL A 550 -7.85 -17.84 -8.82
N TRP A 551 -8.14 -17.26 -9.98
CA TRP A 551 -7.14 -16.58 -10.82
C TRP A 551 -7.66 -15.30 -11.50
N ASP A 552 -8.93 -14.94 -11.28
CA ASP A 552 -9.54 -13.73 -11.84
C ASP A 552 -9.97 -12.71 -10.78
N GLY A 553 -9.62 -12.91 -9.51
CA GLY A 553 -10.03 -11.98 -8.45
C GLY A 553 -11.54 -12.01 -8.14
N ALA A 554 -12.24 -13.07 -8.56
CA ALA A 554 -13.69 -13.26 -8.41
C ALA A 554 -14.00 -14.72 -8.05
N PRO A 555 -15.16 -15.04 -7.45
CA PRO A 555 -15.50 -16.41 -7.10
C PRO A 555 -15.67 -17.27 -8.36
N VAL A 556 -15.19 -18.51 -8.31
CA VAL A 556 -15.34 -19.46 -9.43
C VAL A 556 -16.80 -19.92 -9.49
N ARG A 557 -17.52 -19.51 -10.54
CA ARG A 557 -18.89 -19.99 -10.80
C ARG A 557 -18.87 -21.45 -11.23
N VAL A 558 -19.77 -22.25 -10.65
CA VAL A 558 -20.00 -23.66 -11.00
C VAL A 558 -20.99 -23.78 -12.14
#